data_AF-A0A373BF35-F1
#
_entry.id   AF-A0A373BF35-F1
#
_cell.length_a   1.000
_cell.length_b   1.000
_cell.length_c   1.000
_cell.angle_alpha   90.00
_cell.angle_beta   90.00
_cell.angle_gamma   90.00
#
_symmetry.space_group_name_H-M   'P 1'
#
loop_
_entity.id
_entity.type
_entity.pdbx_description
1 polymer ?
#
loop_
_entity_poly.entity_id
_entity_poly.type
_entity_poly.pdbx_seq_one_letter_code
_entity_poly.pdbx_strand_id
1 'polypeptide(L)'
;MKNSNVVLLSAVLLWANSQPLWANRSYQTGDIIFHVSKSQQSLGIQKATKSRYSHMGLIVNKDGKAWVLEAVQPVKYTALQQWIDRGVERHYVVKRFKSNLTVQQKQKLIKNAEQYLGQPYDLYFEWDNRELYCSEIVWKAYDNALGIELAPLSKLKQFDLSSPEVKQLMQQRYGQNIPSNETVIAPQAIFASTALVEVDRK
;
A
#
# COMPACT_ATOMS: atom_id res chain seq x y z
N MET A 1 10.54 -68.51 -42.94
CA MET A 1 11.48 -67.43 -42.57
C MET A 1 10.66 -66.16 -42.44
N LYS A 2 10.67 -65.53 -41.26
CA LYS A 2 9.70 -64.52 -40.83
C LYS A 2 10.09 -63.12 -41.33
N ASN A 3 9.15 -62.43 -41.97
CA ASN A 3 9.20 -61.01 -42.23
C ASN A 3 9.03 -60.24 -40.91
N SER A 4 9.76 -59.16 -40.72
CA SER A 4 9.54 -58.22 -39.61
C SER A 4 9.62 -56.80 -40.13
N ASN A 5 8.45 -56.20 -40.31
CA ASN A 5 8.28 -54.77 -40.53
C ASN A 5 8.48 -54.06 -39.18
N VAL A 6 9.47 -53.19 -39.10
CA VAL A 6 9.62 -52.27 -37.97
C VAL A 6 8.99 -50.94 -38.37
N VAL A 7 7.81 -50.66 -37.81
CA VAL A 7 7.16 -49.35 -37.89
C VAL A 7 7.78 -48.46 -36.80
N LEU A 8 8.55 -47.46 -37.20
CA LEU A 8 9.04 -46.40 -36.32
C LEU A 8 7.90 -45.41 -36.06
N LEU A 9 7.25 -45.53 -34.91
CA LEU A 9 6.35 -44.51 -34.37
C LEU A 9 7.18 -43.37 -33.76
N SER A 10 7.27 -42.26 -34.48
CA SER A 10 7.78 -40.99 -33.97
C SER A 10 6.76 -40.40 -32.99
N ALA A 11 7.05 -40.51 -31.68
CA ALA A 11 6.29 -39.85 -30.64
C ALA A 11 6.56 -38.34 -30.67
N VAL A 12 5.59 -37.56 -31.17
CA VAL A 12 5.58 -36.11 -31.03
C VAL A 12 5.20 -35.78 -29.59
N LEU A 13 6.19 -35.47 -28.76
CA LEU A 13 5.97 -34.87 -27.45
C LEU A 13 5.46 -33.44 -27.64
N LEU A 14 4.14 -33.28 -27.60
CA LEU A 14 3.48 -31.99 -27.44
C LEU A 14 3.75 -31.50 -26.01
N TRP A 15 4.77 -30.65 -25.86
CA TRP A 15 4.95 -29.86 -24.65
C TRP A 15 3.81 -28.85 -24.58
N ALA A 16 2.72 -29.23 -23.91
CA ALA A 16 1.73 -28.27 -23.46
C ALA A 16 2.42 -27.34 -22.46
N ASN A 17 2.82 -26.16 -22.91
CA ASN A 17 3.19 -25.04 -22.05
C ASN A 17 1.97 -24.69 -21.20
N SER A 18 1.77 -25.39 -20.09
CA SER A 18 0.91 -24.95 -19.01
C SER A 18 1.57 -23.73 -18.39
N GLN A 19 1.36 -22.55 -18.98
CA GLN A 19 1.56 -21.29 -18.29
C GLN A 19 0.78 -21.41 -16.98
N PRO A 20 1.44 -21.36 -15.81
CA PRO A 20 0.73 -21.60 -14.58
C PRO A 20 -0.29 -20.45 -14.40
N LEU A 21 -1.51 -20.80 -13.99
CA LEU A 21 -2.68 -19.91 -13.81
C LEU A 21 -2.49 -18.82 -12.74
N TRP A 22 -1.26 -18.46 -12.38
CA TRP A 22 -0.96 -17.19 -11.75
C TRP A 22 -1.06 -16.13 -12.85
N ALA A 23 -2.29 -15.72 -13.17
CA ALA A 23 -2.57 -14.56 -13.98
C ALA A 23 -1.54 -13.49 -13.65
N ASN A 24 -0.77 -13.09 -14.67
CA ASN A 24 0.33 -12.13 -14.59
C ASN A 24 -0.10 -10.99 -13.64
N ARG A 25 0.38 -11.01 -12.38
CA ARG A 25 -0.01 -10.07 -11.32
C ARG A 25 0.65 -8.75 -11.64
N SER A 26 0.16 -8.10 -12.69
CA SER A 26 0.68 -6.82 -13.15
C SER A 26 0.11 -5.77 -12.22
N TYR A 27 0.91 -5.41 -11.22
CA TYR A 27 0.64 -4.22 -10.43
C TYR A 27 0.60 -3.03 -11.37
N GLN A 28 -0.29 -2.09 -11.07
CA GLN A 28 -0.48 -0.89 -11.85
C GLN A 28 -0.08 0.32 -11.01
N THR A 29 0.43 1.34 -11.67
CA THR A 29 0.47 2.68 -11.07
C THR A 29 -0.92 3.04 -10.53
N GLY A 30 -0.97 3.41 -9.25
CA GLY A 30 -2.21 3.69 -8.54
C GLY A 30 -2.65 2.55 -7.61
N ASP A 31 -2.10 1.35 -7.75
CA ASP A 31 -2.38 0.31 -6.76
C ASP A 31 -1.88 0.73 -5.38
N ILE A 32 -2.62 0.38 -4.33
CA ILE A 32 -2.33 0.74 -2.95
C ILE A 32 -1.96 -0.53 -2.21
N ILE A 33 -0.78 -0.55 -1.60
CA ILE A 33 -0.27 -1.72 -0.90
C ILE A 33 -0.24 -1.48 0.62
N PHE A 34 -0.64 -2.51 1.38
CA PHE A 34 -0.78 -2.47 2.84
C PHE A 34 0.02 -3.61 3.46
N HIS A 35 0.64 -3.35 4.62
CA HIS A 35 1.26 -4.40 5.42
C HIS A 35 1.23 -4.06 6.91
N VAL A 36 1.73 -4.99 7.73
CA VAL A 36 2.02 -4.75 9.14
C VAL A 36 3.48 -4.30 9.24
N SER A 37 3.70 -3.08 9.73
CA SER A 37 5.03 -2.54 9.96
C SER A 37 5.72 -3.20 11.16
N LYS A 38 7.05 -3.26 11.13
CA LYS A 38 7.91 -3.68 12.24
C LYS A 38 8.35 -2.51 13.14
N SER A 39 7.88 -1.28 12.87
CA SER A 39 8.22 -0.10 13.68
C SER A 39 7.60 -0.15 15.08
N GLN A 40 8.20 0.55 16.04
CA GLN A 40 7.74 0.57 17.43
C GLN A 40 6.30 1.09 17.58
N GLN A 41 5.88 2.05 16.75
CA GLN A 41 4.51 2.59 16.75
C GLN A 41 3.46 1.64 16.15
N SER A 42 3.87 0.58 15.47
CA SER A 42 2.98 -0.29 14.69
C SER A 42 1.85 -0.87 15.55
N LEU A 43 2.16 -1.34 16.75
CA LEU A 43 1.16 -1.91 17.65
C LEU A 43 0.16 -0.85 18.14
N GLY A 44 0.65 0.35 18.50
CA GLY A 44 -0.21 1.47 18.89
C GLY A 44 -1.18 1.86 17.76
N ILE A 45 -0.70 1.98 16.52
CA ILE A 45 -1.55 2.25 15.36
C ILE A 45 -2.61 1.15 15.16
N GLN A 46 -2.21 -0.12 15.26
CA GLN A 46 -3.13 -1.24 15.09
C GLN A 46 -4.27 -1.20 16.12
N LYS A 47 -3.92 -0.96 17.39
CA LYS A 47 -4.89 -0.84 18.49
C LYS A 47 -5.82 0.38 18.30
N ALA A 48 -5.26 1.56 18.01
CA ALA A 48 -6.02 2.79 17.86
C ALA A 48 -7.03 2.72 16.70
N THR A 49 -6.63 2.07 15.60
CA THR A 49 -7.42 1.98 14.36
C THR A 49 -8.23 0.70 14.23
N LYS A 50 -8.15 -0.20 15.23
CA LYS A 50 -8.79 -1.53 15.23
C LYS A 50 -8.51 -2.30 13.93
N SER A 51 -7.24 -2.30 13.51
CA SER A 51 -6.80 -2.89 12.25
C SER A 51 -5.44 -3.53 12.40
N ARG A 52 -5.13 -4.49 11.53
CA ARG A 52 -3.76 -5.02 11.40
C ARG A 52 -2.83 -4.09 10.59
N TYR A 53 -3.38 -3.26 9.70
CA TYR A 53 -2.56 -2.49 8.76
C TYR A 53 -2.06 -1.23 9.43
N SER A 54 -0.74 -1.15 9.60
CA SER A 54 -0.06 -0.01 10.25
C SER A 54 0.85 0.76 9.31
N HIS A 55 1.00 0.31 8.07
CA HIS A 55 1.73 1.03 7.04
C HIS A 55 1.21 0.70 5.63
N MET A 56 1.38 1.65 4.73
CA MET A 56 0.92 1.55 3.35
C MET A 56 1.72 2.46 2.40
N GLY A 57 1.53 2.27 1.10
CA GLY A 57 2.10 3.13 0.08
C GLY A 57 1.40 3.01 -1.27
N LEU A 58 1.83 3.84 -2.21
CA LEU A 58 1.33 3.88 -3.59
C LEU A 58 2.29 3.12 -4.51
N ILE A 59 1.79 2.11 -5.22
CA ILE A 59 2.57 1.43 -6.25
C ILE A 59 2.68 2.34 -7.48
N VAL A 60 3.90 2.46 -7.99
CA VAL A 60 4.27 3.23 -9.18
C VAL A 60 5.10 2.33 -10.09
N ASN A 61 4.67 2.17 -11.33
CA ASN A 61 5.47 1.51 -12.36
C ASN A 61 6.35 2.55 -13.06
N LYS A 62 7.67 2.39 -12.96
CA LYS A 62 8.68 3.26 -13.56
C LYS A 62 9.78 2.42 -14.20
N ASP A 63 10.11 2.70 -15.45
CA ASP A 63 11.15 2.01 -16.23
C ASP A 63 11.00 0.48 -16.23
N GLY A 64 9.76 0.01 -16.38
CA GLY A 64 9.43 -1.42 -16.38
C GLY A 64 9.50 -2.11 -15.02
N LYS A 65 9.71 -1.38 -13.92
CA LYS A 65 9.81 -1.90 -12.55
C LYS A 65 8.72 -1.33 -11.65
N ALA A 66 8.25 -2.13 -10.71
CA ALA A 66 7.31 -1.69 -9.68
C ALA A 66 8.07 -1.14 -8.45
N TRP A 67 7.68 0.06 -8.05
CA TRP A 67 8.15 0.77 -6.87
C TRP A 67 6.98 1.08 -5.95
N VAL A 68 7.26 1.32 -4.69
CA VAL A 68 6.30 1.86 -3.73
C VAL A 68 6.76 3.24 -3.31
N LEU A 69 5.95 4.27 -3.56
CA LEU A 69 6.11 5.59 -2.99
C LEU A 69 5.47 5.59 -1.59
N GLU A 70 6.26 5.94 -0.58
CA GLU A 70 5.86 5.83 0.83
C GLU A 70 6.53 6.87 1.73
N ALA A 71 5.89 7.17 2.86
CA ALA A 71 6.47 7.96 3.95
C ALA A 71 7.07 7.05 5.02
N VAL A 72 8.41 6.97 5.12
CA VAL A 72 9.12 6.12 6.11
C VAL A 72 10.38 6.78 6.68
N GLN A 73 10.46 8.11 6.58
CA GLN A 73 11.64 8.95 6.84
C GLN A 73 12.79 8.72 5.83
N PRO A 74 12.93 9.58 4.80
CA PRO A 74 11.94 10.54 4.31
C PRO A 74 10.86 9.85 3.45
N VAL A 75 10.01 10.65 2.80
CA VAL A 75 9.20 10.20 1.67
C VAL A 75 10.11 9.78 0.52
N LYS A 76 9.94 8.55 0.02
CA LYS A 76 10.83 7.98 -1.00
C LYS A 76 10.18 6.90 -1.83
N TYR A 77 10.89 6.49 -2.88
CA TYR A 77 10.65 5.24 -3.58
C TYR A 77 11.41 4.08 -2.91
N THR A 78 10.71 2.97 -2.72
CA THR A 78 11.28 1.69 -2.29
C THR A 78 10.95 0.64 -3.34
N ALA A 79 11.92 -0.20 -3.73
CA ALA A 79 11.65 -1.28 -4.69
C ALA A 79 10.58 -2.22 -4.09
N LEU A 80 9.60 -2.66 -4.90
CA LEU A 80 8.44 -3.41 -4.39
C LEU A 80 8.84 -4.61 -3.54
N GLN A 81 9.84 -5.39 -3.98
CA GLN A 81 10.28 -6.56 -3.24
C GLN A 81 10.88 -6.20 -1.87
N GLN A 82 11.67 -5.13 -1.81
CA GLN A 82 12.23 -4.62 -0.54
C GLN A 82 11.12 -4.13 0.40
N TRP A 83 10.08 -3.50 -0.15
CA TRP A 83 8.92 -3.05 0.61
C TRP A 83 8.17 -4.24 1.25
N ILE A 84 7.92 -5.29 0.46
CA ILE A 84 7.27 -6.53 0.91
C ILE A 84 8.10 -7.21 1.99
N ASP A 85 9.42 -7.32 1.80
CA ASP A 85 10.32 -8.01 2.73
C ASP A 85 10.43 -7.31 4.09
N ARG A 86 10.16 -6.00 4.13
CA ARG A 86 10.13 -5.23 5.38
C ARG A 86 8.90 -5.53 6.24
N GLY A 87 7.78 -5.97 5.64
CA GLY A 87 6.55 -6.31 6.37
C GLY A 87 6.71 -7.53 7.28
N VAL A 88 5.90 -7.59 8.35
CA VAL A 88 5.80 -8.80 9.18
C VAL A 88 5.38 -9.98 8.31
N GLU A 89 6.13 -11.09 8.41
CA GLU A 89 5.91 -12.34 7.64
C GLU A 89 5.85 -12.16 6.11
N ARG A 90 6.28 -10.99 5.60
CA ARG A 90 6.13 -10.60 4.20
C ARG A 90 4.65 -10.63 3.76
N HIS A 91 3.71 -10.51 4.70
CA HIS A 91 2.27 -10.42 4.43
C HIS A 91 1.96 -9.05 3.83
N TYR A 92 1.15 -9.02 2.78
CA TYR A 92 0.67 -7.79 2.17
C TYR A 92 -0.69 -7.98 1.52
N VAL A 93 -1.37 -6.86 1.29
CA VAL A 93 -2.57 -6.79 0.45
C VAL A 93 -2.41 -5.64 -0.52
N VAL A 94 -2.79 -5.86 -1.78
CA VAL A 94 -2.86 -4.80 -2.80
C VAL A 94 -4.32 -4.55 -3.16
N LYS A 95 -4.69 -3.27 -3.15
CA LYS A 95 -5.99 -2.80 -3.61
C LYS A 95 -5.86 -1.85 -4.79
N ARG A 96 -6.85 -1.87 -5.68
CA ARG A 96 -6.93 -1.06 -6.89
C ARG A 96 -8.24 -0.29 -6.94
N PHE A 97 -8.20 0.93 -7.46
CA PHE A 97 -9.40 1.71 -7.72
C PHE A 97 -10.30 1.01 -8.75
N LYS A 98 -11.57 0.79 -8.40
CA LYS A 98 -12.52 -0.06 -9.15
C LYS A 98 -12.67 0.30 -10.62
N SER A 99 -12.80 1.59 -10.92
CA SER A 99 -13.08 2.06 -12.28
C SER A 99 -11.85 2.02 -13.20
N ASN A 100 -10.68 1.61 -12.68
CA ASN A 100 -9.36 1.75 -13.30
C ASN A 100 -9.02 3.21 -13.65
N LEU A 101 -7.77 3.60 -13.45
CA LEU A 101 -7.30 4.93 -13.82
C LEU A 101 -6.82 4.93 -15.28
N THR A 102 -7.19 5.97 -16.03
CA THR A 102 -6.61 6.24 -17.36
C THR A 102 -5.12 6.53 -17.25
N VAL A 103 -4.39 6.45 -18.36
CA VAL A 103 -2.96 6.79 -18.40
C VAL A 103 -2.70 8.22 -17.89
N GLN A 104 -3.54 9.18 -18.30
CA GLN A 104 -3.43 10.56 -17.87
C GLN A 104 -3.70 10.73 -16.36
N GLN A 105 -4.70 10.01 -15.82
CA GLN A 105 -4.96 10.03 -14.38
C GLN A 105 -3.81 9.42 -13.59
N LYS A 106 -3.23 8.31 -14.06
CA LYS A 106 -2.03 7.70 -13.45
C LYS A 106 -0.86 8.68 -13.42
N GLN A 107 -0.62 9.42 -14.51
CA GLN A 107 0.44 10.43 -14.57
C GLN A 107 0.19 11.59 -13.60
N LYS A 108 -1.05 12.11 -13.53
CA LYS A 108 -1.42 13.18 -12.57
C LYS A 108 -1.25 12.71 -11.12
N LEU A 109 -1.68 11.48 -10.81
CA LEU A 109 -1.57 10.88 -9.50
C LEU A 109 -0.10 10.75 -9.06
N ILE A 110 0.76 10.18 -9.90
CA ILE A 110 2.20 10.08 -9.59
C ILE A 110 2.80 11.47 -9.41
N LYS A 111 2.57 12.39 -10.34
CA LYS A 111 3.14 13.75 -10.26
C LYS A 111 2.76 14.45 -8.96
N ASN A 112 1.52 14.29 -8.51
CA ASN A 112 1.07 14.85 -7.24
C ASN A 112 1.73 14.16 -6.05
N ALA A 113 1.83 12.83 -6.03
CA ALA A 113 2.51 12.11 -4.95
C ALA A 113 4.03 12.44 -4.89
N GLU A 114 4.67 12.59 -6.04
CA GLU A 114 6.11 12.87 -6.17
C GLU A 114 6.52 14.26 -5.66
N GLN A 115 5.57 15.21 -5.56
CA GLN A 115 5.86 16.54 -5.01
C GLN A 115 6.33 16.48 -3.55
N TYR A 116 6.01 15.39 -2.85
CA TYR A 116 6.35 15.18 -1.45
C TYR A 116 7.67 14.42 -1.27
N LEU A 117 8.35 13.99 -2.34
CA LEU A 117 9.62 13.27 -2.23
C LEU A 117 10.66 14.05 -1.43
N GLY A 118 11.33 13.37 -0.51
CA GLY A 118 12.34 13.96 0.37
C GLY A 118 11.79 14.64 1.63
N GLN A 119 10.48 14.83 1.75
CA GLN A 119 9.90 15.39 2.97
C GLN A 119 10.04 14.45 4.17
N PRO A 120 10.18 15.01 5.39
CA PRO A 120 10.27 14.21 6.61
C PRO A 120 8.96 13.46 6.90
N TYR A 121 9.09 12.40 7.70
CA TYR A 121 7.96 11.64 8.21
C TYR A 121 7.30 12.40 9.35
N ASP A 122 5.99 12.56 9.27
CA ASP A 122 5.21 13.21 10.30
C ASP A 122 4.98 12.29 11.51
N LEU A 123 5.65 12.62 12.62
CA LEU A 123 5.48 11.94 13.90
C LEU A 123 4.26 12.43 14.69
N TYR A 124 3.68 13.57 14.33
CA TYR A 124 2.56 14.21 15.01
C TYR A 124 1.23 14.04 14.27
N PHE A 125 1.24 13.43 13.08
CA PHE A 125 0.04 13.17 12.28
C PHE A 125 -0.81 14.44 12.07
N GLU A 126 -0.14 15.57 11.85
CA GLU A 126 -0.73 16.87 11.53
C GLU A 126 -1.26 16.86 10.09
N TRP A 127 -2.42 17.48 9.87
CA TRP A 127 -3.02 17.55 8.53
C TRP A 127 -2.51 18.75 7.71
N ASP A 128 -1.19 18.87 7.53
CA ASP A 128 -0.56 19.90 6.71
C ASP A 128 0.43 19.30 5.68
N ASN A 129 1.20 20.12 4.96
CA ASN A 129 2.07 19.64 3.88
C ASN A 129 3.57 19.74 4.21
N ARG A 130 3.96 19.98 5.47
CA ARG A 130 5.36 20.16 5.89
C ARG A 130 6.07 18.82 6.08
N GLU A 131 5.38 17.89 6.73
CA GLU A 131 5.78 16.52 6.98
C GLU A 131 4.60 15.62 6.59
N LEU A 132 4.83 14.38 6.16
CA LEU A 132 3.71 13.49 5.84
C LEU A 132 3.86 12.09 6.41
N TYR A 133 2.73 11.47 6.71
CA TYR A 133 2.67 10.06 7.09
C TYR A 133 2.06 9.17 6.00
N CYS A 134 2.14 7.86 6.18
CA CYS A 134 1.99 6.88 5.10
C CYS A 134 0.63 6.91 4.38
N SER A 135 -0.47 6.95 5.13
CA SER A 135 -1.82 7.00 4.57
C SER A 135 -2.21 8.38 4.03
N GLU A 136 -1.61 9.44 4.57
CA GLU A 136 -1.86 10.81 4.13
C GLU A 136 -1.38 11.06 2.71
N ILE A 137 -0.15 10.66 2.36
CA ILE A 137 0.38 10.85 1.00
C ILE A 137 -0.54 10.20 -0.03
N VAL A 138 -0.98 8.97 0.24
CA VAL A 138 -1.86 8.23 -0.68
C VAL A 138 -3.23 8.92 -0.78
N TRP A 139 -3.80 9.35 0.34
CA TRP A 139 -5.08 10.06 0.35
C TRP A 139 -4.99 11.38 -0.42
N LYS A 140 -4.01 12.23 -0.09
CA LYS A 140 -3.78 13.53 -0.73
C LYS A 140 -3.47 13.40 -2.21
N ALA A 141 -2.71 12.38 -2.62
CA ALA A 141 -2.43 12.15 -4.04
C ALA A 141 -3.72 11.88 -4.83
N TYR A 142 -4.60 11.02 -4.32
CA TYR A 142 -5.87 10.71 -4.97
C TYR A 142 -6.84 11.88 -4.99
N ASP A 143 -6.96 12.59 -3.86
CA ASP A 143 -7.85 13.74 -3.74
C ASP A 143 -7.36 14.91 -4.61
N ASN A 144 -6.14 15.39 -4.37
CA ASN A 144 -5.63 16.59 -5.05
C ASN A 144 -5.41 16.39 -6.56
N ALA A 145 -5.09 15.18 -7.02
CA ALA A 145 -4.83 14.94 -8.44
C ALA A 145 -6.09 14.59 -9.23
N LEU A 146 -7.06 13.91 -8.61
CA LEU A 146 -8.17 13.26 -9.30
C LEU A 146 -9.56 13.65 -8.75
N GLY A 147 -9.63 14.36 -7.62
CA GLY A 147 -10.88 14.63 -6.91
C GLY A 147 -11.52 13.37 -6.35
N ILE A 148 -10.71 12.37 -5.98
CA ILE A 148 -11.19 11.08 -5.46
C ILE A 148 -10.86 11.00 -3.97
N GLU A 149 -11.89 11.17 -3.15
CA GLU A 149 -11.81 10.84 -1.73
C GLU A 149 -11.84 9.33 -1.55
N LEU A 150 -10.69 8.71 -1.22
CA LEU A 150 -10.61 7.27 -1.00
C LEU A 150 -11.40 6.82 0.22
N ALA A 151 -11.49 7.66 1.25
CA ALA A 151 -12.19 7.38 2.49
C ALA A 151 -12.43 8.70 3.25
N PRO A 152 -13.45 8.78 4.12
CA PRO A 152 -13.68 9.95 4.95
C PRO A 152 -12.52 10.17 5.94
N LEU A 153 -12.17 11.43 6.16
CA LEU A 153 -11.23 11.84 7.21
C LEU A 153 -11.88 11.70 8.59
N SER A 154 -11.07 11.45 9.61
CA SER A 154 -11.50 11.34 11.01
C SER A 154 -10.80 12.37 11.89
N LYS A 155 -11.32 12.59 13.10
CA LYS A 155 -10.63 13.33 14.15
C LYS A 155 -9.86 12.38 15.06
N LEU A 156 -8.71 12.81 15.57
CA LEU A 156 -7.86 11.99 16.44
C LEU A 156 -8.64 11.36 17.62
N LYS A 157 -9.55 12.12 18.24
CA LYS A 157 -10.42 11.65 19.33
C LYS A 157 -11.40 10.53 18.96
N GLN A 158 -11.61 10.25 17.67
CA GLN A 158 -12.52 9.19 17.21
C GLN A 158 -11.83 7.82 17.15
N PHE A 159 -10.50 7.76 17.28
CA PHE A 159 -9.76 6.51 17.41
C PHE A 159 -9.81 5.96 18.84
N ASP A 160 -9.47 4.69 19.00
CA ASP A 160 -9.43 4.04 20.31
C ASP A 160 -8.14 4.37 21.06
N LEU A 161 -8.19 5.37 21.92
CA LEU A 161 -7.04 5.84 22.70
C LEU A 161 -6.90 5.14 24.07
N SER A 162 -7.64 4.06 24.31
CA SER A 162 -7.77 3.48 25.64
C SER A 162 -6.64 2.53 26.05
N SER A 163 -5.99 1.87 25.08
CA SER A 163 -5.00 0.82 25.33
C SER A 163 -3.68 1.39 25.90
N PRO A 164 -2.94 0.63 26.71
CA PRO A 164 -1.64 1.07 27.23
C PRO A 164 -0.64 1.47 26.13
N GLU A 165 -0.60 0.71 25.02
CA GLU A 165 0.30 0.97 23.90
C GLU A 165 -0.06 2.26 23.17
N VAL A 166 -1.37 2.55 23.02
CA VAL A 166 -1.83 3.81 22.43
C VAL A 166 -1.51 4.97 23.37
N LYS A 167 -1.80 4.86 24.66
CA LYS A 167 -1.47 5.90 25.65
C LYS A 167 0.02 6.20 25.69
N GLN A 168 0.88 5.18 25.64
CA GLN A 168 2.32 5.35 25.57
C GLN A 168 2.74 6.10 24.29
N LEU A 169 2.20 5.70 23.13
CA LEU A 169 2.48 6.37 21.86
C LEU A 169 2.04 7.84 21.88
N MET A 170 0.85 8.12 22.42
CA MET A 170 0.30 9.47 22.56
C MET A 170 1.15 10.33 23.50
N GLN A 171 1.59 9.79 24.63
CA GLN A 171 2.47 10.47 25.58
C GLN A 171 3.85 10.75 24.98
N GLN A 172 4.43 9.79 24.25
CA GLN A 172 5.73 9.95 23.59
C GLN A 172 5.71 11.05 22.54
N ARG A 173 4.59 11.21 21.83
CA ARG A 173 4.44 12.20 20.75
C ARG A 173 4.00 13.55 21.29
N TYR A 174 2.89 13.60 21.99
CA TYR A 174 2.21 14.87 22.31
C TYR A 174 2.41 15.32 23.76
N GLY A 175 3.00 14.48 24.61
CA GLY A 175 3.03 14.72 26.05
C GLY A 175 1.62 14.93 26.59
N GLN A 176 1.39 16.07 27.26
CA GLN A 176 0.08 16.44 27.80
C GLN A 176 -0.85 17.11 26.76
N ASN A 177 -0.32 17.51 25.60
CA ASN A 177 -1.03 18.35 24.63
C ASN A 177 -1.55 17.53 23.44
N ILE A 178 -2.45 16.59 23.71
CA ILE A 178 -3.03 15.74 22.67
C ILE A 178 -3.97 16.55 21.77
N PRO A 179 -3.72 16.65 20.44
CA PRO A 179 -4.54 17.44 19.54
C PRO A 179 -5.82 16.68 19.16
N SER A 180 -6.78 16.61 20.08
CA SER A 180 -8.01 15.79 19.95
C SER A 180 -8.83 16.04 18.67
N ASN A 181 -8.77 17.25 18.12
CA ASN A 181 -9.48 17.67 16.92
C ASN A 181 -8.61 17.65 15.64
N GLU A 182 -7.38 17.11 15.71
CA GLU A 182 -6.52 16.93 14.54
C GLU A 182 -7.21 16.05 13.51
N THR A 183 -7.07 16.41 12.24
CA THR A 183 -7.63 15.63 11.13
C THR A 183 -6.66 14.52 10.77
N VAL A 184 -7.13 13.29 10.71
CA VAL A 184 -6.27 12.12 10.50
C VAL A 184 -6.96 11.14 9.55
N ILE A 185 -6.15 10.46 8.73
CA ILE A 185 -6.56 9.33 7.90
C ILE A 185 -5.77 8.08 8.26
N ALA A 186 -6.44 7.02 8.73
CA ALA A 186 -5.78 5.76 9.05
C ALA A 186 -5.65 4.85 7.82
N PRO A 187 -4.63 3.98 7.73
CA PRO A 187 -4.54 2.95 6.69
C PRO A 187 -5.80 2.09 6.60
N GLN A 188 -6.42 1.77 7.74
CA GLN A 188 -7.67 1.02 7.79
C GLN A 188 -8.83 1.70 7.07
N ALA A 189 -8.94 3.03 7.13
CA ALA A 189 -10.01 3.77 6.48
C ALA A 189 -9.92 3.60 4.95
N ILE A 190 -8.71 3.77 4.41
CA ILE A 190 -8.45 3.55 2.97
C ILE A 190 -8.62 2.08 2.62
N PHE A 191 -8.13 1.15 3.46
CA PHE A 191 -8.32 -0.27 3.24
C PHE A 191 -9.82 -0.64 3.18
N ALA A 192 -10.66 -0.06 4.02
CA ALA A 192 -12.10 -0.33 4.05
C ALA A 192 -12.90 0.36 2.91
N SER A 193 -12.24 1.19 2.09
CA SER A 193 -12.89 1.92 1.01
C SER A 193 -13.64 1.00 0.05
N THR A 194 -14.90 1.31 -0.19
CA THR A 194 -15.74 0.64 -1.19
C THR A 194 -15.39 1.04 -2.61
N ALA A 195 -14.57 2.08 -2.81
CA ALA A 195 -14.06 2.47 -4.13
C ALA A 195 -12.90 1.56 -4.60
N LEU A 196 -12.37 0.72 -3.71
CA LEU A 196 -11.24 -0.15 -3.97
C LEU A 196 -11.66 -1.62 -4.07
N VAL A 197 -10.94 -2.39 -4.89
CA VAL A 197 -11.01 -3.85 -4.97
C VAL A 197 -9.66 -4.45 -4.61
N GLU A 198 -9.67 -5.59 -3.94
CA GLU A 198 -8.46 -6.37 -3.73
C GLU A 198 -8.03 -7.03 -5.04
N VAL A 199 -6.75 -6.91 -5.37
CA VAL A 199 -6.16 -7.47 -6.60
C VAL A 199 -4.99 -8.42 -6.32
N ASP A 200 -4.45 -8.40 -5.10
CA ASP A 200 -3.45 -9.37 -4.65
C ASP A 200 -3.42 -9.47 -3.13
N ARG A 201 -3.05 -10.63 -2.63
CA ARG A 201 -2.85 -10.94 -1.22
C ARG A 201 -1.85 -12.08 -1.09
N LYS A 202 -1.00 -11.97 -0.08
CA LYS A 202 -0.18 -13.09 0.40
C LYS A 202 -0.53 -13.41 1.83
#